data_AF-A0A4P7SVW7-F1
#
_entry.id   AF-A0A4P7SVW7-F1
#
_cell.length_a   1.000
_cell.length_b   1.000
_cell.length_c   1.000
_cell.angle_alpha   90.00
_cell.angle_beta   90.00
_cell.angle_gamma   90.00
#
_symmetry.space_group_name_H-M   'P 1'
#
loop_
_entity.id
_entity.type
_entity.pdbx_description
1 polymer ?
#
loop_
_entity_poly.entity_id
_entity_poly.type
_entity_poly.pdbx_seq_one_letter_code
_entity_poly.pdbx_strand_id
1 'polypeptide(L)'
;MDISKALVAKSDQLNASDLTGAPIVATIAAVRKGDAVKPVIVDLVGMDGRPWKPSKGMLRIIANGWGVESDAWVGRSVKLVNNPEVIYAGEKVGGVEVIAMSHIDAPFTIPVRISQKKVKQHTVAVLAEPSTEPWRAQWQAITNALTAAGYDGDSKQMLATAGQVIGTTWGHPNKISAEDAQKILAAVREDNHQETSE
;
A
#
# COMPACT_ATOMS: atom_id res chain seq x y z
N MET A 1 23.71 -3.13 -2.40
CA MET A 1 23.00 -2.99 -3.69
C MET A 1 21.65 -3.66 -3.53
N ASP A 2 20.56 -2.89 -3.60
CA ASP A 2 19.20 -3.42 -3.58
C ASP A 2 18.77 -3.70 -5.03
N ILE A 3 18.44 -4.96 -5.33
CA ILE A 3 18.05 -5.42 -6.67
C ILE A 3 16.54 -5.60 -6.83
N SER A 4 15.75 -5.27 -5.81
CA SER A 4 14.29 -5.51 -5.79
C SER A 4 13.59 -4.91 -7.01
N LYS A 5 14.00 -3.70 -7.43
CA LYS A 5 13.47 -3.04 -8.64
C LYS A 5 13.88 -3.74 -9.94
N ALA A 6 15.05 -4.38 -9.99
CA ALA A 6 15.54 -5.08 -11.18
C ALA A 6 14.91 -6.48 -11.34
N LEU A 7 14.38 -7.06 -10.26
CA LEU A 7 13.66 -8.33 -10.27
C LEU A 7 12.23 -8.20 -10.83
N VAL A 8 11.69 -6.98 -10.87
CA VAL A 8 10.36 -6.71 -11.41
C VAL A 8 10.37 -6.89 -12.92
N ALA A 9 9.66 -7.90 -13.42
CA ALA A 9 9.48 -8.09 -14.84
C ALA A 9 8.72 -6.90 -15.46
N LYS A 10 9.07 -6.52 -16.69
CA LYS A 10 8.23 -5.63 -17.52
C LYS A 10 6.95 -6.38 -17.86
N SER A 11 5.91 -6.17 -17.06
CA SER A 11 4.61 -6.81 -17.17
C SER A 11 3.53 -5.74 -17.20
N ASP A 12 2.42 -5.98 -17.89
CA ASP A 12 1.22 -5.13 -17.91
C ASP A 12 0.24 -5.49 -16.78
N GLN A 13 0.69 -6.34 -15.85
CA GLN A 13 -0.11 -6.90 -14.77
C GLN A 13 0.79 -7.26 -13.57
N LEU A 14 0.25 -7.14 -12.35
CA LEU A 14 0.82 -7.73 -11.14
C LEU A 14 0.79 -9.26 -11.22
N ASN A 15 1.97 -9.89 -11.17
CA ASN A 15 2.13 -11.34 -11.25
C ASN A 15 2.28 -11.96 -9.87
N ALA A 16 1.96 -13.26 -9.77
CA ALA A 16 2.15 -14.02 -8.54
C ALA A 16 3.64 -14.07 -8.12
N SER A 17 4.55 -14.15 -9.09
CA SER A 17 6.00 -14.13 -8.84
C SER A 17 6.45 -12.87 -8.10
N ASP A 18 5.83 -11.72 -8.38
CA ASP A 18 6.15 -10.43 -7.75
C ASP A 18 5.82 -10.41 -6.25
N LEU A 19 4.97 -11.33 -5.79
CA LEU A 19 4.56 -11.48 -4.39
C LEU A 19 5.29 -12.62 -3.67
N THR A 20 6.27 -13.25 -4.33
CA THR A 20 7.03 -14.35 -3.75
C THR A 20 7.95 -13.82 -2.67
N GLY A 21 7.77 -14.27 -1.42
CA GLY A 21 8.57 -13.84 -0.27
C GLY A 21 8.16 -12.50 0.34
N ALA A 22 7.26 -11.74 -0.30
CA ALA A 22 6.77 -10.46 0.22
C ALA A 22 5.28 -10.24 -0.11
N PRO A 23 4.36 -10.52 0.84
CA PRO A 23 2.99 -10.04 0.76
C PRO A 23 2.93 -8.52 0.57
N ILE A 24 1.98 -8.03 -0.22
CA ILE A 24 1.72 -6.59 -0.32
C ILE A 24 0.38 -6.25 0.33
N VAL A 25 0.29 -5.06 0.90
CA VAL A 25 -0.98 -4.41 1.23
C VAL A 25 -1.15 -3.27 0.23
N ALA A 26 -2.27 -3.24 -0.47
CA ALA A 26 -2.51 -2.26 -1.51
C ALA A 26 -3.94 -1.73 -1.44
N THR A 27 -4.08 -0.42 -1.64
CA THR A 27 -5.37 0.27 -1.77
C THR A 27 -5.82 0.25 -3.23
N ILE A 28 -7.10 0.00 -3.43
CA ILE A 28 -7.73 0.02 -4.76
C ILE A 28 -7.89 1.47 -5.20
N ALA A 29 -7.19 1.84 -6.28
CA ALA A 29 -7.25 3.16 -6.89
C ALA A 29 -8.43 3.28 -7.87
N ALA A 30 -8.66 2.23 -8.67
CA ALA A 30 -9.76 2.17 -9.61
C ALA A 30 -10.10 0.72 -9.96
N VAL A 31 -11.33 0.50 -10.41
CA VAL A 31 -11.76 -0.78 -10.98
C VAL A 31 -12.30 -0.53 -12.38
N ARG A 32 -11.88 -1.34 -13.34
CA ARG A 32 -12.27 -1.21 -14.75
C ARG A 32 -12.69 -2.55 -15.32
N LYS A 33 -13.60 -2.49 -16.29
CA LYS A 33 -13.98 -3.65 -17.08
C LYS A 33 -12.81 -4.12 -17.94
N GLY A 34 -12.52 -5.41 -17.87
CA GLY A 34 -11.55 -6.07 -18.74
C GLY A 34 -12.23 -6.88 -19.87
N ASP A 35 -11.53 -7.89 -20.37
CA ASP A 35 -12.00 -8.75 -21.46
C ASP A 35 -12.83 -9.95 -20.95
N ALA A 36 -13.27 -10.83 -21.86
CA ALA A 36 -14.08 -12.00 -21.52
C ALA A 36 -13.35 -13.01 -20.60
N VAL A 37 -12.02 -13.04 -20.62
CA VAL A 37 -11.19 -13.96 -19.84
C VAL A 37 -10.85 -13.36 -18.48
N LYS A 38 -10.54 -12.06 -18.45
CA LYS A 38 -10.18 -11.27 -17.27
C LYS A 38 -11.14 -10.08 -17.15
N PRO A 39 -12.38 -10.32 -16.69
CA PRO A 39 -13.46 -9.33 -16.80
C PRO A 39 -13.32 -8.12 -15.87
N VAL A 40 -12.44 -8.21 -14.87
CA VAL A 40 -12.23 -7.16 -13.88
C VAL A 40 -10.74 -6.87 -13.77
N ILE A 41 -10.39 -5.60 -13.90
CA ILE A 41 -9.05 -5.06 -13.74
C ILE A 41 -9.07 -4.12 -12.54
N VAL A 42 -8.20 -4.36 -11.57
CA VAL A 42 -8.10 -3.57 -10.33
C VAL A 42 -6.77 -2.83 -10.35
N ASP A 43 -6.84 -1.52 -10.55
CA ASP A 43 -5.68 -0.64 -10.44
C ASP A 43 -5.39 -0.40 -8.95
N LEU A 44 -4.15 -0.63 -8.54
CA LEU A 44 -3.69 -0.52 -7.16
C LEU A 44 -2.76 0.68 -7.01
N VAL A 45 -2.89 1.42 -5.90
CA VAL A 45 -2.01 2.55 -5.58
C VAL A 45 -0.55 2.07 -5.54
N GLY A 46 0.33 2.76 -6.27
CA GLY A 46 1.77 2.48 -6.29
C GLY A 46 2.20 1.27 -7.14
N MET A 47 1.31 0.68 -7.93
CA MET A 47 1.65 -0.43 -8.84
C MET A 47 2.00 0.02 -10.27
N ASP A 48 1.92 1.32 -10.57
CA ASP A 48 2.44 1.98 -11.78
C ASP A 48 2.19 1.21 -13.09
N GLY A 49 0.91 1.09 -13.49
CA GLY A 49 0.52 0.43 -14.75
C GLY A 49 0.52 -1.10 -14.69
N ARG A 50 0.71 -1.70 -13.52
CA ARG A 50 0.60 -3.15 -13.29
C ARG A 50 -0.65 -3.48 -12.46
N PRO A 51 -1.85 -3.39 -13.03
CA PRO A 51 -3.06 -3.74 -12.31
C PRO A 51 -3.06 -5.19 -11.87
N TRP A 52 -3.81 -5.48 -10.81
CA TRP A 52 -4.17 -6.83 -10.45
C TRP A 52 -5.41 -7.25 -11.25
N LYS A 53 -5.37 -8.41 -11.90
CA LYS A 53 -6.51 -8.99 -12.62
C LYS A 53 -6.97 -10.24 -11.83
N PRO A 54 -7.97 -10.12 -10.91
CA PRO A 54 -8.31 -11.17 -9.98
C PRO A 54 -8.86 -12.42 -10.67
N SER A 55 -8.58 -13.60 -10.11
CA SER A 55 -9.22 -14.84 -10.55
C SER A 55 -10.71 -14.86 -10.15
N LYS A 56 -11.51 -15.72 -10.79
CA LYS A 56 -12.93 -15.90 -10.44
C LYS A 56 -13.15 -16.25 -8.97
N GLY A 57 -12.24 -17.00 -8.36
CA GLY A 57 -12.27 -17.30 -6.93
C GLY A 57 -12.06 -16.05 -6.08
N MET A 58 -11.08 -15.23 -6.45
CA MET A 58 -10.80 -13.97 -5.74
C MET A 58 -11.92 -12.94 -5.92
N LEU A 59 -12.57 -12.87 -7.09
CA LEU A 59 -13.76 -12.03 -7.28
C LEU A 59 -14.91 -12.42 -6.35
N ARG A 60 -15.10 -13.72 -6.09
CA ARG A 60 -16.11 -14.20 -5.13
C ARG A 60 -15.79 -13.82 -3.70
N ILE A 61 -14.50 -13.82 -3.34
CA ILE A 61 -14.04 -13.34 -2.03
C ILE A 61 -14.36 -11.85 -1.88
N ILE A 62 -13.95 -11.05 -2.86
CA ILE A 62 -14.20 -9.59 -2.82
C ILE A 62 -15.70 -9.32 -2.74
N ALA A 63 -16.50 -9.98 -3.58
CA ALA A 63 -17.94 -9.81 -3.58
C ALA A 63 -18.61 -10.23 -2.26
N ASN A 64 -18.06 -11.23 -1.56
CA ASN A 64 -18.56 -11.63 -0.25
C ASN A 64 -18.27 -10.58 0.83
N GLY A 65 -17.09 -9.97 0.82
CA GLY A 65 -16.72 -8.93 1.79
C GLY A 65 -17.31 -7.55 1.49
N TRP A 66 -17.40 -7.16 0.22
CA TRP A 66 -17.68 -5.78 -0.18
C TRP A 66 -18.89 -5.60 -1.10
N GLY A 67 -19.55 -6.69 -1.49
CA GLY A 67 -20.65 -6.66 -2.46
C GLY A 67 -20.16 -6.66 -3.91
N VAL A 68 -21.11 -6.75 -4.84
CA VAL A 68 -20.83 -6.90 -6.28
C VAL A 68 -20.58 -5.59 -7.03
N GLU A 69 -20.91 -4.45 -6.42
CA GLU A 69 -20.75 -3.13 -7.01
C GLU A 69 -19.29 -2.67 -6.91
N SER A 70 -18.56 -2.71 -8.03
CA SER A 70 -17.11 -2.47 -8.07
C SER A 70 -16.70 -1.06 -7.63
N ASP A 71 -17.56 -0.07 -7.83
CA ASP A 71 -17.29 1.31 -7.45
C ASP A 71 -17.15 1.46 -5.94
N ALA A 72 -17.86 0.63 -5.16
CA ALA A 72 -17.77 0.62 -3.72
C ALA A 72 -16.42 0.06 -3.20
N TRP A 73 -15.62 -0.59 -4.05
CA TRP A 73 -14.34 -1.17 -3.66
C TRP A 73 -13.20 -0.14 -3.66
N VAL A 74 -13.36 0.98 -4.38
CA VAL A 74 -12.34 2.03 -4.48
C VAL A 74 -12.06 2.63 -3.09
N GLY A 75 -10.79 2.86 -2.79
CA GLY A 75 -10.34 3.32 -1.47
C GLY A 75 -10.23 2.22 -0.41
N ARG A 76 -10.77 1.02 -0.65
CA ARG A 76 -10.57 -0.14 0.23
C ARG A 76 -9.23 -0.82 -0.07
N SER A 77 -8.75 -1.61 0.89
CA SER A 77 -7.42 -2.21 0.85
C SER A 77 -7.49 -3.73 0.94
N VAL A 78 -6.60 -4.39 0.19
CA VAL A 78 -6.41 -5.84 0.21
C VAL A 78 -4.98 -6.17 0.60
N LYS A 79 -4.80 -7.29 1.30
CA LYS A 79 -3.49 -7.94 1.47
C LYS A 79 -3.39 -9.09 0.48
N LEU A 80 -2.44 -8.97 -0.46
CA LEU A 80 -2.21 -9.93 -1.54
C LEU A 80 -0.95 -10.75 -1.29
N VAL A 81 -1.02 -12.05 -1.58
CA VAL A 81 0.10 -12.99 -1.48
C VAL A 81 0.22 -13.86 -2.72
N ASN A 82 1.41 -14.43 -2.95
CA ASN A 82 1.56 -15.55 -3.85
C ASN A 82 1.11 -16.84 -3.17
N ASN A 83 0.11 -17.53 -3.74
CA ASN A 83 -0.14 -18.94 -3.46
C ASN A 83 0.57 -19.82 -4.50
N PRO A 84 1.69 -20.47 -4.15
CA PRO A 84 2.46 -21.31 -5.07
C PRO A 84 1.73 -22.60 -5.49
N GLU A 85 0.63 -22.97 -4.82
CA GLU A 85 -0.13 -24.18 -5.10
C GLU A 85 -1.17 -24.03 -6.22
N VAL A 86 -1.30 -22.83 -6.81
CA VAL A 86 -2.21 -22.60 -7.93
C VAL A 86 -1.66 -23.28 -9.19
N ILE A 87 -2.51 -24.10 -9.81
CA ILE A 87 -2.21 -24.87 -11.01
C ILE A 87 -2.93 -24.25 -12.21
N TYR A 88 -2.21 -24.06 -13.31
CA TYR A 88 -2.74 -23.68 -14.61
C TYR A 88 -2.16 -24.60 -15.68
N ALA A 89 -3.01 -25.08 -16.60
CA ALA A 89 -2.62 -26.00 -17.67
C ALA A 89 -1.84 -27.26 -17.21
N GLY A 90 -2.05 -27.71 -15.96
CA GLY A 90 -1.38 -28.87 -15.38
C GLY A 90 -0.10 -28.57 -14.59
N GLU A 91 0.38 -27.33 -14.60
CA GLU A 91 1.62 -26.92 -13.93
C GLU A 91 1.36 -25.93 -12.78
N LYS A 92 2.18 -25.99 -11.73
CA LYS A 92 2.15 -25.01 -10.63
C LYS A 92 2.77 -23.70 -11.09
N VAL A 93 1.93 -22.72 -11.38
CA VAL A 93 2.36 -21.38 -11.85
C VAL A 93 2.27 -20.31 -10.76
N GLY A 94 1.63 -20.64 -9.62
CA GLY A 94 1.35 -19.67 -8.57
C GLY A 94 0.15 -18.77 -8.89
N GLY A 95 -0.35 -18.06 -7.89
CA GLY A 95 -1.52 -17.20 -8.06
C GLY A 95 -1.61 -16.12 -7.00
N VAL A 96 -2.14 -14.96 -7.39
CA VAL A 96 -2.35 -13.84 -6.48
C VAL A 96 -3.63 -14.09 -5.67
N GLU A 97 -3.49 -14.25 -4.35
CA GLU A 97 -4.60 -14.48 -3.42
C GLU A 97 -4.81 -13.33 -2.44
N VAL A 98 -6.07 -13.06 -2.09
CA VAL A 98 -6.47 -12.14 -1.02
C VAL A 98 -6.46 -12.88 0.31
N ILE A 99 -5.67 -12.45 1.28
CA ILE A 99 -5.66 -13.03 2.64
C ILE A 99 -6.24 -12.11 3.71
N ALA A 100 -6.37 -10.82 3.40
CA ALA A 100 -7.05 -9.86 4.26
C ALA A 100 -7.70 -8.75 3.44
N MET A 101 -8.80 -8.20 3.96
CA MET A 101 -9.56 -7.11 3.36
C MET A 101 -9.89 -6.08 4.44
N SER A 102 -9.79 -4.78 4.13
CA SER A 102 -10.27 -3.73 5.04
C SER A 102 -11.79 -3.56 4.89
N HIS A 103 -12.43 -2.79 5.79
CA HIS A 103 -13.87 -2.53 5.72
C HIS A 103 -14.73 -3.82 5.68
N ILE A 104 -14.34 -4.80 6.49
CA ILE A 104 -15.15 -5.98 6.83
C ILE A 104 -15.23 -6.07 8.35
N ASP A 105 -16.39 -6.44 8.88
CA ASP A 105 -16.63 -6.39 10.34
C ASP A 105 -15.90 -7.51 11.10
N ALA A 106 -15.72 -8.66 10.47
CA ALA A 106 -15.08 -9.83 11.06
C ALA A 106 -14.38 -10.68 9.98
N PRO A 107 -13.39 -11.51 10.37
CA PRO A 107 -12.83 -12.51 9.47
C PRO A 107 -13.93 -13.46 8.96
N PHE A 108 -13.83 -13.88 7.71
CA PHE A 108 -14.77 -14.83 7.12
C PHE A 108 -14.05 -15.94 6.37
N THR A 109 -14.73 -17.06 6.18
CA THR A 109 -14.22 -18.19 5.39
C THR A 109 -15.25 -18.57 4.33
N ILE A 110 -14.82 -18.68 3.07
CA ILE A 110 -15.67 -19.17 1.99
C ILE A 110 -15.04 -20.33 1.23
N PRO A 111 -15.85 -21.29 0.73
CA PRO A 111 -15.36 -22.35 -0.13
C PRO A 111 -15.00 -21.81 -1.53
N VAL A 112 -13.72 -21.90 -1.89
CA VAL A 112 -13.21 -21.53 -3.22
C VAL A 112 -12.87 -22.79 -4.01
N ARG A 113 -13.42 -22.91 -5.22
CA ARG A 113 -13.10 -24.01 -6.13
C ARG A 113 -11.72 -23.78 -6.74
N ILE A 114 -10.79 -24.70 -6.47
CA ILE A 114 -9.41 -24.66 -6.98
C ILE A 114 -9.17 -25.60 -8.16
N SER A 115 -10.03 -26.60 -8.36
CA SER A 115 -10.09 -27.42 -9.57
C SER A 115 -11.50 -27.96 -9.80
N GLN A 116 -11.74 -28.67 -10.91
CA GLN A 116 -13.06 -29.30 -11.15
C GLN A 116 -13.51 -30.23 -10.01
N LYS A 117 -12.56 -30.89 -9.33
CA LYS A 117 -12.84 -31.89 -8.28
C LYS A 117 -12.54 -31.39 -6.86
N LYS A 118 -11.92 -30.23 -6.68
CA LYS A 118 -11.40 -29.79 -5.38
C LYS A 118 -11.87 -28.38 -5.01
N VAL A 119 -12.37 -28.27 -3.79
CA VAL A 119 -12.78 -27.02 -3.12
C VAL A 119 -11.90 -26.85 -1.89
N LYS A 120 -11.42 -25.64 -1.64
CA LYS A 120 -10.61 -25.27 -0.47
C LYS A 120 -11.37 -24.22 0.33
N GLN A 121 -11.36 -24.33 1.65
CA GLN A 121 -11.82 -23.25 2.52
C GLN A 121 -10.80 -22.11 2.50
N HIS A 122 -11.24 -20.92 2.12
CA HIS A 122 -10.40 -19.74 2.01
C HIS A 122 -10.80 -18.73 3.08
N THR A 123 -9.91 -18.51 4.04
CA THR A 123 -10.12 -17.57 5.15
C THR A 123 -9.54 -16.22 4.81
N VAL A 124 -10.32 -15.17 5.05
CA VAL A 124 -9.93 -13.77 4.89
C VAL A 124 -9.95 -13.11 6.26
N ALA A 125 -8.81 -12.57 6.67
CA ALA A 125 -8.70 -11.79 7.90
C ALA A 125 -9.21 -10.36 7.70
N VAL A 126 -9.61 -9.72 8.79
CA VAL A 126 -9.77 -8.25 8.79
C VAL A 126 -8.39 -7.66 8.59
N LEU A 127 -8.23 -6.89 7.52
CA LEU A 127 -7.11 -6.00 7.38
C LEU A 127 -7.41 -4.82 8.31
N ALA A 128 -6.74 -4.79 9.46
CA ALA A 128 -6.69 -3.56 10.24
C ALA A 128 -6.35 -2.42 9.27
N GLU A 129 -7.09 -1.31 9.34
CA GLU A 129 -6.73 -0.13 8.55
C GLU A 129 -5.22 0.03 8.68
N PRO A 130 -4.48 0.19 7.56
CA PRO A 130 -3.08 0.54 7.70
C PRO A 130 -3.10 1.74 8.62
N SER A 131 -2.46 1.63 9.79
CA SER A 131 -2.22 2.83 10.56
C SER A 131 -1.59 3.75 9.55
N THR A 132 -2.29 4.82 9.13
CA THR A 132 -1.60 5.98 8.59
C THR A 132 -0.64 6.26 9.71
N GLU A 133 0.61 5.79 9.63
CA GLU A 133 1.52 5.98 10.73
C GLU A 133 1.63 7.50 10.75
N PRO A 134 1.02 8.21 11.72
CA PRO A 134 0.70 9.63 11.52
C PRO A 134 2.00 10.42 11.28
N TRP A 135 3.09 9.86 11.82
CA TRP A 135 4.45 10.30 11.63
C TRP A 135 4.89 10.41 10.16
N ARG A 136 4.40 9.59 9.21
CA ARG A 136 4.80 9.70 7.78
C ARG A 136 4.25 10.97 7.15
N ALA A 137 2.96 11.24 7.37
CA ALA A 137 2.32 12.45 6.87
C ALA A 137 2.91 13.69 7.56
N GLN A 138 3.14 13.60 8.88
CA GLN A 138 3.83 14.65 9.65
C GLN A 138 5.25 14.89 9.13
N TRP A 139 6.01 13.83 8.88
CA TRP A 139 7.38 13.91 8.38
C TRP A 139 7.45 14.50 6.97
N GLN A 140 6.50 14.16 6.09
CA GLN A 140 6.40 14.78 4.77
C GLN A 140 6.11 16.29 4.88
N ALA A 141 5.23 16.69 5.80
CA ALA A 141 4.93 18.11 6.01
C ALA A 141 6.17 18.87 6.52
N ILE A 142 6.90 18.30 7.48
CA ILE A 142 8.14 18.88 8.03
C ILE A 142 9.21 19.02 6.94
N THR A 143 9.46 17.96 6.18
CA THR A 143 10.48 17.99 5.10
C THR A 143 10.12 18.99 4.01
N ASN A 144 8.86 19.06 3.58
CA ASN A 144 8.42 20.07 2.63
C ASN A 144 8.62 21.50 3.15
N ALA A 145 8.35 21.75 4.43
CA ALA A 145 8.54 23.07 5.03
C ALA A 145 10.02 23.44 5.13
N LEU A 146 10.88 22.50 5.56
CA LEU A 146 12.33 22.69 5.62
C LEU A 146 12.92 22.96 4.24
N THR A 147 12.51 22.20 3.22
CA THR A 147 12.92 22.44 1.83
C THR A 147 12.44 23.79 1.31
N ALA A 148 11.23 24.21 1.65
CA ALA A 148 10.74 25.54 1.30
C ALA A 148 11.52 26.67 1.99
N ALA A 149 12.12 26.40 3.15
CA ALA A 149 13.03 27.30 3.87
C ALA A 149 14.51 27.17 3.46
N GLY A 150 14.80 26.47 2.36
CA GLY A 150 16.15 26.37 1.80
C GLY A 150 17.03 25.29 2.45
N TYR A 151 16.51 24.50 3.39
CA TYR A 151 17.23 23.34 3.92
C TYR A 151 17.11 22.15 2.95
N ASP A 152 18.24 21.58 2.56
CA ASP A 152 18.30 20.38 1.70
C ASP A 152 19.23 19.32 2.31
N GLY A 153 19.03 18.06 1.94
CA GLY A 153 19.80 16.94 2.44
C GLY A 153 19.06 15.61 2.45
N ASP A 154 19.78 14.56 2.86
CA ASP A 154 19.19 13.25 3.07
C ASP A 154 18.26 13.20 4.30
N SER A 155 17.50 12.11 4.45
CA SER A 155 16.53 11.99 5.54
C SER A 155 17.14 12.11 6.95
N LYS A 156 18.44 11.80 7.14
CA LYS A 156 19.10 11.95 8.44
C LYS A 156 19.46 13.41 8.69
N GLN A 157 19.95 14.10 7.66
CA GLN A 157 20.24 15.53 7.72
C GLN A 157 18.97 16.33 8.01
N MET A 158 17.89 16.06 7.28
CA MET A 158 16.59 16.69 7.53
C MET A 158 16.08 16.44 8.95
N LEU A 159 16.30 15.25 9.51
CA LEU A 159 15.87 14.91 10.87
C LEU A 159 16.70 15.64 11.93
N ALA A 160 18.00 15.81 11.68
CA ALA A 160 18.87 16.61 12.53
C ALA A 160 18.45 18.08 12.50
N THR A 161 18.19 18.64 11.31
CA THR A 161 17.69 20.01 11.14
C THR A 161 16.36 20.22 11.87
N ALA A 162 15.38 19.33 11.66
CA ALA A 162 14.11 19.38 12.39
C ALA A 162 14.29 19.36 13.91
N GLY A 163 15.28 18.59 14.39
CA GLY A 163 15.64 18.55 15.81
C GLY A 163 16.23 19.86 16.30
N GLN A 164 17.16 20.43 15.54
CA GLN A 164 17.82 21.70 15.87
C GLN A 164 16.82 22.86 16.00
N VAL A 165 15.82 22.93 15.11
CA VAL A 165 14.79 23.98 15.11
C VAL A 165 14.08 24.10 16.46
N ILE A 166 13.89 22.99 17.19
CA ILE A 166 13.21 22.99 18.50
C ILE A 166 14.10 22.47 19.65
N GLY A 167 15.41 22.37 19.44
CA GLY A 167 16.37 21.92 20.46
C GLY A 167 16.20 20.45 20.91
N THR A 168 15.70 19.58 20.04
CA THR A 168 15.47 18.15 20.34
C THR A 168 16.28 17.24 19.40
N THR A 169 16.43 15.96 19.72
CA THR A 169 17.07 14.97 18.85
C THR A 169 16.28 13.67 18.85
N TRP A 170 16.06 13.11 17.67
CA TRP A 170 15.35 11.84 17.50
C TRP A 170 16.20 10.83 16.74
N GLY A 171 16.11 9.56 17.15
CA GLY A 171 16.73 8.46 16.40
C GLY A 171 15.96 8.05 15.14
N HIS A 172 14.70 8.49 14.99
CA HIS A 172 13.85 8.19 13.85
C HIS A 172 12.63 9.16 13.78
N PRO A 173 12.12 9.53 12.59
CA PRO A 173 10.98 10.46 12.45
C PRO A 173 9.70 10.01 13.18
N ASN A 174 9.49 8.71 13.35
CA ASN A 174 8.37 8.15 14.13
C ASN A 174 8.37 8.49 15.63
N LYS A 175 9.43 9.14 16.13
CA LYS A 175 9.53 9.63 17.52
C LYS A 175 9.15 11.09 17.66
N ILE A 176 8.91 11.79 16.55
CA ILE A 176 8.40 13.17 16.57
C ILE A 176 6.93 13.09 16.99
N SER A 177 6.60 13.74 18.11
CA SER A 177 5.21 13.84 18.55
C SER A 177 4.41 14.80 17.65
N ALA A 178 3.09 14.74 17.68
CA ALA A 178 2.26 15.68 16.92
C ALA A 178 2.48 17.14 17.36
N GLU A 179 2.76 17.36 18.64
CA GLU A 179 3.07 18.67 19.21
C GLU A 179 4.43 19.19 18.70
N ASP A 180 5.45 18.34 18.71
CA ASP A 180 6.79 18.72 18.20
C ASP A 180 6.75 19.01 16.70
N ALA A 181 5.99 18.22 15.93
CA ALA A 181 5.77 18.47 14.51
C ALA A 181 5.15 19.86 14.26
N GLN A 182 4.19 20.27 15.08
CA GLN A 182 3.59 21.62 15.00
C GLN A 182 4.60 22.72 15.35
N LYS A 183 5.42 22.53 16.39
CA LYS A 183 6.47 23.48 16.78
C LYS A 183 7.51 23.66 15.67
N ILE A 184 7.96 22.57 15.04
CA ILE A 184 8.90 22.63 13.91
C ILE A 184 8.28 23.43 12.76
N LEU A 185 7.04 23.11 12.36
CA LEU A 185 6.37 23.79 11.27
C LEU A 185 6.12 25.28 11.54
N ALA A 186 5.88 25.65 12.80
CA ALA A 186 5.71 27.05 13.21
C ALA A 186 7.05 27.81 13.12
N ALA A 187 8.11 27.27 13.71
CA ALA A 187 9.43 27.90 13.72
C ALA A 187 10.00 28.09 12.30
N VAL A 188 9.86 27.08 11.43
CA VAL A 188 10.30 27.19 10.03
C VAL A 188 9.54 28.26 9.24
N ARG A 189 8.27 28.54 9.58
CA ARG A 189 7.50 29.64 8.96
C ARG A 189 7.95 31.01 9.47
N GLU A 190 8.30 31.13 10.74
CA GLU A 190 8.79 32.39 11.32
C GLU A 190 10.14 32.81 10.71
N ASP A 191 11.06 31.86 10.52
CA ASP A 191 12.36 32.10 9.88
C ASP A 191 12.19 32.61 8.43
N ASN A 192 11.30 32.00 7.64
CA ASN A 192 11.01 32.43 6.26
C ASN A 192 10.40 33.84 6.16
N HIS A 193 9.69 34.29 7.18
CA HIS A 193 9.09 35.64 7.19
C HIS A 193 10.10 36.73 7.59
N GLN A 194 11.16 36.40 8.32
CA GLN A 194 12.19 37.37 8.69
C GLN A 194 13.10 37.71 7.50
N GLU A 195 13.43 36.76 6.61
CA GLU A 195 14.29 37.01 5.44
C GLU A 195 13.62 37.80 4.30
N THR A 196 12.28 37.88 4.25
CA THR A 196 11.56 38.61 3.20
C THR A 196 11.29 40.09 3.53
N SER A 197 11.80 40.58 4.66
CA SER A 197 11.52 41.92 5.20
C SER A 197 12.70 42.91 5.14
N GLU A 198 13.81 42.55 4.49
CA GLU A 198 14.97 43.44 4.21
C GLU A 198 15.05 43.83 2.73
#